data_AF-A0A5T5F9G2-F1
#
_entry.id   AF-A0A5T5F9G2-F1
#
_cell.length_a   1.000
_cell.length_b   1.000
_cell.length_c   1.000
_cell.angle_alpha   90.00
_cell.angle_beta   90.00
_cell.angle_gamma   90.00
#
_symmetry.space_group_name_H-M   'P 1'
#
loop_
_entity.id
_entity.type
_entity.pdbx_description
1 polymer ?
#
loop_
_entity_poly.entity_id
_entity_poly.type
_entity_poly.pdbx_seq_one_letter_code
_entity_poly.pdbx_strand_id
1 'polypeptide(L)'
;MHSGLHGENYFCILDEDSQEILSVTLDDVGNYTVNCQGYSETHHLTMATEPGVERTDITYNLTSDIDAAAYLEELKQNPIINNKIMNPVGQCESLMTPVSNFMNEKGFDNIRYRGIFIWDKPTEEIPTNHFAVVGNKEGKDYVFDVSAHQFENRGMSNLNGPLILSADEWVCKY
;
A
#
# COMPACT_ATOMS: atom_id res chain seq x y z
N MET A 1 1.81 13.33 10.02
CA MET A 1 1.88 13.60 8.57
C MET A 1 0.58 14.24 8.15
N HIS A 2 0.61 15.52 7.77
CA HIS A 2 -0.55 16.19 7.17
C HIS A 2 -0.36 16.13 5.65
N SER A 3 -1.34 15.56 4.93
CA SER A 3 -1.32 15.52 3.47
C SER A 3 -2.49 16.34 2.93
N GLY A 4 -2.20 17.21 1.95
CA GLY A 4 -3.17 17.90 1.10
C GLY A 4 -3.62 19.29 1.57
N LEU A 5 -3.05 20.33 0.96
CA LEU A 5 -3.68 21.65 0.82
C LEU A 5 -3.55 22.03 -0.66
N HIS A 6 -4.69 22.34 -1.29
CA HIS A 6 -4.90 22.80 -2.67
C HIS A 6 -4.99 21.75 -3.79
N GLY A 7 -6.22 21.24 -4.00
CA GLY A 7 -7.05 21.60 -5.16
C GLY A 7 -6.68 21.13 -6.58
N GLU A 8 -5.43 20.85 -6.93
CA GLU A 8 -5.07 20.48 -8.31
C GLU A 8 -3.85 19.56 -8.30
N ASN A 9 -4.04 18.26 -8.58
CA ASN A 9 -2.99 17.28 -8.94
C ASN A 9 -1.63 17.41 -8.23
N TYR A 10 -1.60 17.88 -6.99
CA TYR A 10 -0.41 18.30 -6.27
C TYR A 10 -0.37 17.60 -4.93
N PHE A 11 0.67 16.80 -4.74
CA PHE A 11 0.93 16.06 -3.52
C PHE A 11 2.23 16.57 -2.91
N CYS A 12 2.29 16.74 -1.59
CA CYS A 12 3.54 17.05 -0.91
C CYS A 12 3.70 16.30 0.42
N ILE A 13 4.95 15.96 0.75
CA ILE A 13 5.42 15.58 2.07
C ILE A 13 6.00 16.85 2.71
N LEU A 14 5.44 17.21 3.86
CA LEU A 14 5.91 18.35 4.66
C LEU A 14 6.79 17.89 5.82
N ASP A 15 7.73 18.73 6.24
CA ASP A 15 8.49 18.56 7.49
C ASP A 15 7.65 18.96 8.73
N GLU A 16 8.28 18.91 9.90
CA GLU A 16 7.64 19.24 11.18
C GLU A 16 7.20 20.72 11.26
N ASP A 17 7.82 21.60 10.48
CA ASP A 17 7.50 23.03 10.37
C ASP A 17 6.49 23.31 9.25
N SER A 18 5.89 22.28 8.65
CA SER A 18 4.99 22.37 7.50
C SER A 18 5.64 22.90 6.22
N GLN A 19 6.96 22.79 6.07
CA GLN A 19 7.67 23.11 4.83
C GLN A 19 7.73 21.89 3.92
N GLU A 20 7.60 22.11 2.61
CA GLU A 20 7.66 21.02 1.63
C GLU A 20 9.07 20.42 1.51
N ILE A 21 9.16 19.11 1.74
CA ILE A 21 10.36 18.31 1.50
C ILE A 21 10.32 17.68 0.11
N LEU A 22 9.16 17.14 -0.28
CA LEU A 22 8.95 16.41 -1.52
C LEU A 22 7.57 16.75 -2.05
N SER A 23 7.42 17.03 -3.35
CA SER A 23 6.11 17.06 -4.00
C SER A 23 6.07 16.24 -5.27
N VAL A 24 4.87 15.80 -5.63
CA VAL A 24 4.54 15.19 -6.91
C VAL A 24 3.39 15.97 -7.52
N THR A 25 3.59 16.50 -8.72
CA THR A 25 2.54 17.16 -9.50
C THR A 25 2.20 16.32 -10.72
N LEU A 26 0.94 15.93 -10.90
CA LEU A 26 0.44 15.29 -12.11
C LEU A 26 -0.10 16.35 -13.06
N ASP A 27 0.24 16.29 -14.34
CA ASP A 27 -0.38 17.15 -15.35
C ASP A 27 -1.49 16.43 -16.13
N ASP A 28 -2.29 17.20 -16.86
CA ASP A 28 -3.44 16.69 -17.64
C ASP A 28 -3.03 15.83 -18.84
N VAL A 29 -1.74 15.75 -19.16
CA VAL A 29 -1.20 14.95 -20.27
C VAL A 29 -0.46 13.71 -19.78
N GLY A 30 -0.50 13.42 -18.47
CA GLY A 30 0.03 12.21 -17.88
C GLY A 30 1.52 12.27 -17.55
N ASN A 31 2.13 13.46 -17.45
CA ASN A 31 3.44 13.58 -16.82
C ASN A 31 3.26 13.68 -15.30
N TYR A 32 4.29 13.27 -14.58
CA TYR A 32 4.44 13.61 -13.18
C TYR A 32 5.78 14.29 -12.94
N THR A 33 5.77 15.38 -12.17
CA THR A 33 6.97 16.07 -11.75
C THR A 33 7.21 15.81 -10.28
N VAL A 34 8.39 15.29 -9.94
CA VAL A 34 8.82 15.10 -8.55
C VAL A 34 9.75 16.26 -8.18
N ASN A 35 9.39 17.05 -7.17
CA ASN A 35 10.26 18.06 -6.60
C ASN A 35 10.78 17.59 -5.25
N CYS A 36 12.08 17.70 -4.98
CA CYS A 36 12.70 17.37 -3.70
C CYS A 36 13.80 18.38 -3.37
N GLN A 37 13.66 19.15 -2.27
CA GLN A 37 14.73 20.02 -1.72
C GLN A 37 15.51 20.86 -2.76
N GLY A 38 14.82 21.43 -3.76
CA GLY A 38 15.42 22.27 -4.82
C GLY A 38 15.85 21.52 -6.09
N TYR A 39 15.68 20.21 -6.14
CA TYR A 39 15.77 19.39 -7.35
C TYR A 39 14.38 19.11 -7.90
N SER A 40 14.21 19.18 -9.21
CA SER A 40 12.94 18.89 -9.90
C SER A 40 13.21 17.99 -11.08
N GLU A 41 12.46 16.89 -11.19
CA GLU A 41 12.54 15.97 -12.32
C GLU A 41 11.15 15.64 -12.83
N THR A 42 10.92 15.88 -14.11
CA THR A 42 9.67 15.56 -14.79
C THR A 42 9.83 14.25 -15.55
N HIS A 43 8.96 13.31 -15.25
CA HIS A 43 8.89 12.01 -15.89
C HIS A 43 7.60 11.90 -16.69
N HIS A 44 7.73 11.35 -17.90
CA HIS A 44 6.56 11.01 -18.71
C HIS A 44 6.03 9.66 -18.27
N LEU A 45 4.77 9.60 -17.82
CA LEU A 45 4.12 8.32 -17.51
C LEU A 45 3.83 7.61 -18.83
N THR A 46 4.78 6.79 -19.27
CA THR A 46 4.57 5.98 -20.47
C THR A 46 3.74 4.78 -20.06
N MET A 47 2.42 4.88 -20.25
CA MET A 47 1.51 3.73 -20.23
C MET A 47 1.73 2.88 -21.49
N ALA A 48 2.98 2.53 -21.79
CA ALA A 48 3.27 1.42 -22.68
C ALA A 48 2.87 0.17 -21.91
N THR A 49 1.59 -0.16 -21.97
CA THR A 49 1.14 -1.51 -21.68
C THR A 49 1.89 -2.38 -22.68
N GLU A 50 2.94 -3.06 -22.24
CA GLU A 50 3.46 -4.17 -23.02
C GLU A 50 2.27 -5.08 -23.37
N PRO A 51 2.11 -5.49 -24.63
CA PRO A 51 1.01 -6.36 -24.99
C PRO A 51 1.17 -7.69 -24.23
N GLY A 52 0.29 -7.92 -23.27
CA GLY A 52 -0.06 -9.25 -22.79
C GLY A 52 1.00 -9.99 -21.97
N VAL A 53 1.39 -9.46 -20.81
CA VAL A 53 1.39 -10.38 -19.66
C VAL A 53 -0.09 -10.55 -19.31
N GLU A 54 -0.65 -11.73 -19.58
CA GLU A 54 -1.91 -12.11 -18.93
C GLU A 54 -1.69 -11.90 -17.44
N ARG A 55 -2.27 -10.83 -16.89
CA ARG A 55 -2.40 -10.68 -15.44
C ARG A 55 -3.29 -11.85 -15.05
N THR A 56 -2.67 -12.90 -14.52
CA THR A 56 -3.42 -13.98 -13.91
C THR A 56 -4.12 -13.38 -12.71
N ASP A 57 -5.44 -13.21 -12.79
CA ASP A 57 -6.25 -12.82 -11.65
C ASP A 57 -5.99 -13.83 -10.52
N ILE A 58 -5.22 -13.42 -9.50
CA ILE A 58 -4.94 -14.29 -8.38
C ILE A 58 -6.13 -14.29 -7.42
N THR A 59 -6.72 -15.46 -7.21
CA THR A 59 -7.91 -15.61 -6.36
C THR A 59 -7.54 -15.86 -4.90
N TYR A 60 -6.33 -16.31 -4.61
CA TYR A 60 -5.83 -16.53 -3.26
C TYR A 60 -5.39 -15.25 -2.57
N ASN A 61 -5.41 -15.25 -1.23
CA ASN A 61 -5.04 -14.11 -0.39
C ASN A 61 -3.68 -14.31 0.32
N LEU A 62 -3.19 -15.55 0.34
CA LEU A 62 -1.98 -15.95 1.04
C LEU A 62 -1.08 -16.68 0.05
N THR A 63 0.15 -16.21 -0.11
CA THR A 63 1.14 -16.84 -0.99
C THR A 63 1.64 -18.16 -0.39
N SER A 64 2.07 -19.08 -1.23
CA SER A 64 2.76 -20.32 -0.82
C SER A 64 4.29 -20.19 -0.80
N ASP A 65 4.83 -19.06 -1.25
CA ASP A 65 6.28 -18.81 -1.30
C ASP A 65 6.92 -18.73 0.10
N ILE A 66 6.11 -18.33 1.08
CA ILE A 66 6.41 -18.33 2.52
C ILE A 66 5.23 -18.97 3.24
N ASP A 67 5.39 -19.33 4.53
CA ASP A 67 4.29 -19.86 5.34
C ASP A 67 3.33 -18.74 5.78
N ALA A 68 2.71 -18.07 4.81
CA ALA A 68 1.78 -16.97 5.00
C ALA A 68 0.57 -17.38 5.85
N ALA A 69 0.13 -18.64 5.73
CA ALA A 69 -0.95 -19.19 6.55
C ALA A 69 -0.55 -19.25 8.03
N ALA A 70 0.62 -19.79 8.37
CA ALA A 70 1.09 -19.79 9.75
C ALA A 70 1.31 -18.37 10.28
N TYR A 71 1.86 -17.47 9.47
CA TYR A 71 2.05 -16.07 9.88
C TYR A 71 0.73 -15.36 10.17
N LEU A 72 -0.30 -15.56 9.34
CA LEU A 72 -1.61 -14.98 9.61
C LEU A 72 -2.22 -15.54 10.90
N GLU A 73 -2.14 -16.85 11.12
CA GLU A 73 -2.66 -17.46 12.34
C GLU A 73 -1.92 -16.98 13.59
N GLU A 74 -0.60 -16.79 13.51
CA GLU A 74 0.18 -16.24 14.62
C GLU A 74 -0.15 -14.77 14.90
N LEU A 75 -0.31 -13.94 13.86
CA LEU A 75 -0.81 -12.56 14.02
C LEU A 75 -2.19 -12.54 14.71
N LYS A 76 -3.07 -13.48 14.37
CA LYS A 76 -4.40 -13.62 14.98
C LYS A 76 -4.39 -14.16 16.42
N GLN A 77 -3.26 -14.70 16.90
CA GLN A 77 -3.11 -15.04 18.32
C GLN A 77 -2.98 -13.79 19.20
N ASN A 78 -2.54 -12.66 18.63
CA ASN A 78 -2.57 -11.38 19.33
C ASN A 78 -4.01 -10.82 19.30
N PRO A 79 -4.70 -10.65 20.44
CA PRO A 79 -6.09 -10.24 20.47
C PRO A 79 -6.32 -8.84 19.91
N ILE A 80 -5.33 -7.94 20.01
CA ILE A 80 -5.43 -6.57 19.47
C ILE A 80 -5.37 -6.62 17.94
N ILE A 81 -4.42 -7.37 17.37
CA ILE A 81 -4.29 -7.53 15.92
C ILE A 81 -5.51 -8.27 15.37
N ASN A 82 -5.93 -9.36 16.01
CA ASN A 82 -7.09 -10.14 15.61
C ASN A 82 -8.37 -9.29 15.57
N ASN A 83 -8.61 -8.46 16.58
CA ASN A 83 -9.76 -7.56 16.59
C ASN A 83 -9.74 -6.57 15.42
N LYS A 84 -8.55 -6.09 15.04
CA LYS A 84 -8.37 -5.17 13.91
C LYS A 84 -8.52 -5.88 12.56
N ILE A 85 -8.08 -7.13 12.43
CA ILE A 85 -8.36 -7.94 11.23
C ILE A 85 -9.87 -8.19 11.12
N MET A 86 -10.55 -8.54 12.21
CA MET A 86 -12.01 -8.75 12.21
C MET A 86 -12.81 -7.47 11.92
N ASN A 87 -12.25 -6.30 12.23
CA ASN A 87 -12.89 -4.99 12.05
C ASN A 87 -11.92 -4.03 11.32
N PRO A 88 -11.64 -4.24 10.02
CA PRO A 88 -10.47 -3.69 9.32
C PRO A 88 -10.58 -2.21 8.97
N VAL A 89 -11.80 -1.66 8.93
CA VAL A 89 -12.05 -0.28 8.49
C VAL A 89 -11.30 0.71 9.38
N GLY A 90 -10.42 1.51 8.77
CA GLY A 90 -9.64 2.53 9.47
C GLY A 90 -8.52 1.98 10.36
N GLN A 91 -8.18 0.68 10.26
CA GLN A 91 -7.15 0.07 11.11
C GLN A 91 -5.75 0.05 10.48
N CYS A 92 -5.64 0.17 9.15
CA CYS A 92 -4.40 0.01 8.39
C CYS A 92 -3.21 0.81 8.95
N GLU A 93 -3.39 2.10 9.26
CA GLU A 93 -2.32 2.94 9.85
C GLU A 93 -1.83 2.38 11.20
N SER A 94 -2.78 2.03 12.07
CA SER A 94 -2.49 1.50 13.41
C SER A 94 -1.98 0.05 13.42
N LEU A 95 -2.03 -0.63 12.27
CA LEU A 95 -1.50 -1.98 12.06
C LEU A 95 -0.05 -1.96 11.56
N MET A 96 0.44 -0.85 11.00
CA MET A 96 1.79 -0.76 10.44
C MET A 96 2.88 -1.17 11.45
N THR A 97 2.90 -0.57 12.64
CA THR A 97 3.91 -0.87 13.67
C THR A 97 3.85 -2.32 14.18
N PRO A 98 2.69 -2.87 14.63
CA PRO A 98 2.66 -4.25 15.11
C PRO A 98 2.95 -5.28 14.02
N VAL A 99 2.54 -5.05 12.77
CA VAL A 99 2.86 -5.94 11.64
C VAL A 99 4.35 -5.85 11.29
N SER A 100 4.93 -4.65 11.26
CA SER A 100 6.37 -4.42 11.06
C SER A 100 7.21 -5.14 12.13
N ASN A 101 6.84 -5.03 13.40
CA ASN A 101 7.51 -5.75 14.49
C ASN A 101 7.44 -7.27 14.29
N PHE A 102 6.26 -7.79 13.95
CA PHE A 102 6.08 -9.21 13.66
C PHE A 102 6.98 -9.67 12.50
N MET A 103 7.00 -8.93 11.39
CA MET A 103 7.85 -9.24 10.23
C MET A 103 9.33 -9.26 10.63
N ASN A 104 9.78 -8.26 11.39
CA ASN A 104 11.16 -8.21 11.88
C ASN A 104 11.50 -9.39 12.81
N GLU A 105 10.61 -9.78 13.72
CA GLU A 105 10.77 -10.97 14.58
C GLU A 105 10.82 -12.28 13.77
N LYS A 106 10.10 -12.35 12.65
CA LYS A 106 10.18 -13.48 11.70
C LYS A 106 11.37 -13.40 10.76
N GLY A 107 12.26 -12.43 10.96
CA GLY A 107 13.50 -12.27 10.20
C GLY A 107 13.26 -11.82 8.76
N PHE A 108 12.22 -11.04 8.52
CA PHE A 108 12.17 -10.15 7.36
C PHE A 108 13.06 -8.94 7.65
N ASP A 109 13.74 -8.44 6.63
CA ASP A 109 14.55 -7.23 6.70
C ASP A 109 14.04 -6.18 5.69
N ASN A 110 14.75 -5.05 5.57
CA ASN A 110 14.39 -3.95 4.67
C ASN A 110 12.91 -3.53 4.77
N ILE A 111 12.43 -3.41 6.01
CA ILE A 111 11.04 -3.10 6.30
C ILE A 111 10.71 -1.69 5.83
N ARG A 112 9.65 -1.57 5.03
CA ARG A 112 9.14 -0.33 4.46
C ARG A 112 7.64 -0.23 4.70
N TYR A 113 7.14 0.99 4.79
CA TYR A 113 5.73 1.28 4.92
C TYR A 113 5.19 1.76 3.56
N ARG A 114 4.16 1.10 3.04
CA ARG A 114 3.54 1.43 1.77
C ARG A 114 2.27 2.22 2.02
N GLY A 115 2.30 3.52 1.74
CA GLY A 115 1.11 4.37 1.66
C GLY A 115 0.46 4.27 0.29
N ILE A 116 -0.87 4.19 0.27
CA ILE A 116 -1.67 3.92 -0.92
C ILE A 116 -2.82 4.93 -0.93
N PHE A 117 -3.11 5.49 -2.10
CA PHE A 117 -4.33 6.28 -2.33
C PHE A 117 -5.18 5.58 -3.40
N ILE A 118 -6.48 5.53 -3.13
CA ILE A 118 -7.49 4.93 -4.00
C ILE A 118 -8.49 6.04 -4.32
N TRP A 119 -8.63 6.31 -5.61
CA TRP A 119 -9.54 7.31 -6.16
C TRP A 119 -10.70 6.59 -6.86
N ASP A 120 -11.93 6.89 -6.46
CA ASP A 120 -13.12 6.34 -7.12
C ASP A 120 -13.46 7.10 -8.41
N LYS A 121 -13.11 8.39 -8.45
CA LYS A 121 -13.35 9.27 -9.60
C LYS A 121 -12.38 10.46 -9.63
N PRO A 122 -12.11 11.06 -10.81
CA PRO A 122 -11.16 12.17 -10.93
C PRO A 122 -11.54 13.45 -10.17
N THR A 123 -12.83 13.62 -9.83
CA THR A 123 -13.35 14.80 -9.15
C THR A 123 -13.54 14.60 -7.65
N GLU A 124 -13.06 13.48 -7.10
CA GLU A 124 -13.05 13.28 -5.66
C GLU A 124 -12.07 14.28 -5.03
N GLU A 125 -12.38 14.81 -3.85
CA GLU A 125 -11.54 15.82 -3.19
C GLU A 125 -10.53 15.18 -2.24
N ILE A 126 -10.91 14.06 -1.63
CA ILE A 126 -10.09 13.34 -0.65
C ILE A 126 -10.09 11.86 -1.06
N PRO A 127 -8.96 11.32 -1.55
CA PRO A 127 -8.87 9.90 -1.87
C PRO A 127 -8.96 9.06 -0.61
N THR A 128 -9.41 7.82 -0.77
CA THR A 128 -9.32 6.84 0.30
C THR A 128 -7.85 6.44 0.48
N ASN A 129 -7.32 6.59 1.69
CA ASN A 129 -5.97 6.12 2.00
C ASN A 129 -5.96 4.67 2.49
N HIS A 130 -4.84 3.99 2.29
CA HIS A 130 -4.59 2.64 2.79
C HIS A 130 -3.11 2.45 3.08
N PHE A 131 -2.79 1.52 3.98
CA PHE A 131 -1.42 1.24 4.39
C PHE A 131 -1.15 -0.25 4.45
N ALA A 132 0.02 -0.65 3.99
CA ALA A 132 0.55 -2.01 4.10
C ALA A 132 2.03 -1.98 4.54
N VAL A 133 2.55 -3.11 4.98
CA VAL A 133 3.97 -3.25 5.36
C VAL A 133 4.67 -4.16 4.35
N VAL A 134 5.84 -3.74 3.88
CA VAL A 134 6.68 -4.51 2.95
C VAL A 134 7.95 -4.93 3.67
N GLY A 135 8.39 -6.17 3.47
CA GLY A 135 9.66 -6.66 3.98
C GLY A 135 10.28 -7.65 3.03
N ASN A 136 11.60 -7.73 3.05
CA ASN A 136 12.35 -8.68 2.26
C ASN A 136 12.59 -9.96 3.06
N LYS A 137 12.45 -11.11 2.41
CA LYS A 137 12.80 -12.42 2.94
C LYS A 137 13.47 -13.21 1.83
N GLU A 138 14.71 -13.63 2.09
CA GLU A 138 15.49 -14.45 1.16
C GLU A 138 15.60 -13.82 -0.25
N GLY A 139 15.73 -12.48 -0.31
CA GLY A 139 15.90 -11.74 -1.56
C GLY A 139 14.61 -11.38 -2.28
N LYS A 140 13.43 -11.77 -1.76
CA LYS A 140 12.12 -11.43 -2.33
C LYS A 140 11.30 -10.54 -1.39
N ASP A 141 10.59 -9.57 -1.97
CA ASP A 141 9.71 -8.67 -1.23
C ASP A 141 8.31 -9.28 -1.05
N TYR A 142 7.80 -9.19 0.18
CA TYR A 142 6.47 -9.62 0.57
C TYR A 142 5.71 -8.47 1.23
N VAL A 143 4.41 -8.42 0.97
CA VAL A 143 3.49 -7.40 1.46
C VAL A 143 2.52 -8.03 2.44
N PHE A 144 2.53 -7.50 3.66
CA PHE A 144 1.54 -7.82 4.69
C PHE A 144 0.51 -6.69 4.70
N ASP A 145 -0.65 -7.00 4.13
CA ASP A 145 -1.80 -6.11 4.04
C ASP A 145 -3.02 -6.81 4.67
N VAL A 146 -2.96 -6.94 5.99
CA VAL A 146 -3.91 -7.72 6.76
C VAL A 146 -5.26 -7.01 6.98
N SER A 147 -5.44 -5.81 6.42
CA SER A 147 -6.70 -5.07 6.46
C SER A 147 -7.22 -4.67 5.08
N ALA A 148 -6.68 -5.23 3.98
CA ALA A 148 -7.14 -4.96 2.61
C ALA A 148 -8.67 -5.14 2.45
N HIS A 149 -9.24 -6.12 3.16
CA HIS A 149 -10.66 -6.41 3.12
C HIS A 149 -11.58 -5.37 3.79
N GLN A 150 -11.04 -4.24 4.24
CA GLN A 150 -11.85 -3.05 4.48
C GLN A 150 -12.58 -2.56 3.20
N PHE A 151 -12.10 -2.98 2.03
CA PHE A 151 -12.64 -2.59 0.73
C PHE A 151 -13.61 -3.60 0.11
N GLU A 152 -13.82 -4.78 0.73
CA GLU A 152 -14.68 -5.84 0.20
C GLU A 152 -16.07 -5.32 -0.18
N ASN A 153 -16.68 -4.52 0.71
CA ASN A 153 -18.00 -3.93 0.54
C ASN A 153 -17.97 -2.50 -0.03
N ARG A 154 -16.86 -2.10 -0.68
CA ARG A 154 -16.62 -0.76 -1.23
C ARG A 154 -16.16 -0.79 -2.69
N GLY A 155 -16.65 -1.77 -3.46
CA GLY A 155 -16.35 -1.89 -4.89
C GLY A 155 -15.15 -2.77 -5.22
N MET A 156 -14.39 -3.26 -4.24
CA MET A 156 -13.28 -4.20 -4.43
C MET A 156 -13.55 -5.55 -3.75
N SER A 157 -14.61 -6.25 -4.19
CA SER A 157 -15.04 -7.53 -3.60
C SER A 157 -14.00 -8.66 -3.68
N ASN A 158 -12.99 -8.53 -4.54
CA ASN A 158 -11.89 -9.49 -4.63
C ASN A 158 -10.90 -9.37 -3.45
N LEU A 159 -10.92 -8.24 -2.73
CA LEU A 159 -10.21 -8.04 -1.48
C LEU A 159 -11.10 -8.53 -0.33
N ASN A 160 -11.31 -9.85 -0.25
CA ASN A 160 -12.25 -10.49 0.70
C ASN A 160 -11.60 -11.10 1.95
N GLY A 161 -10.32 -10.80 2.18
CA GLY A 161 -9.61 -11.21 3.39
C GLY A 161 -8.29 -10.47 3.60
N PRO A 162 -7.57 -10.79 4.69
CA PRO A 162 -6.20 -10.30 4.91
C PRO A 162 -5.26 -10.87 3.84
N LEU A 163 -4.35 -10.03 3.34
CA LEU A 163 -3.39 -10.42 2.31
C LEU A 163 -1.98 -10.56 2.90
N ILE A 164 -1.32 -11.67 2.56
CA ILE A 164 0.11 -11.88 2.76
C ILE A 164 0.64 -12.48 1.47
N LEU A 165 1.22 -11.64 0.61
CA LEU A 165 1.54 -11.97 -0.77
C LEU A 165 2.96 -11.51 -1.11
N SER A 166 3.57 -12.02 -2.18
CA SER A 166 4.73 -11.33 -2.76
C SER A 166 4.32 -9.96 -3.32
N ALA A 167 5.30 -9.06 -3.53
CA ALA A 167 5.02 -7.73 -4.06
C ALA A 167 4.27 -7.77 -5.42
N ASP A 168 4.65 -8.68 -6.33
CA ASP A 168 4.02 -8.81 -7.64
C ASP A 168 2.60 -9.37 -7.56
N GLU A 169 2.40 -10.36 -6.69
CA GLU A 169 1.07 -10.93 -6.41
C GLU A 169 0.15 -9.88 -5.78
N TRP A 170 0.64 -9.10 -4.81
CA TRP A 170 -0.13 -8.02 -4.19
C TRP A 170 -0.58 -6.98 -5.21
N VAL A 171 0.28 -6.63 -6.18
CA VAL A 171 -0.09 -5.73 -7.29
C VAL A 171 -1.12 -6.36 -8.23
N CYS A 172 -1.08 -7.68 -8.47
CA CYS A 172 -2.10 -8.36 -9.27
C CYS A 172 -3.44 -8.50 -8.53
N LYS A 173 -3.44 -8.40 -7.20
CA LYS A 173 -4.64 -8.51 -6.36
C LYS A 173 -5.45 -7.21 -6.33
N TYR A 174 -4.77 -6.06 -6.44
CA TYR A 174 -5.34 -4.72 -6.50
C TYR A 174 -5.67 -4.30 -7.94
#